data_AF-L7F9G7-F1
#
_entry.id   AF-L7F9G7-F1
#
_cell.length_a   1.000
_cell.length_b   1.000
_cell.length_c   1.000
_cell.angle_alpha   90.00
_cell.angle_beta   90.00
_cell.angle_gamma   90.00
#
_symmetry.space_group_name_H-M   'P 1'
#
loop_
_entity.id
_entity.type
_entity.pdbx_description
1 polymer ?
#
loop_
_entity_poly.entity_id
_entity_poly.type
_entity_poly.pdbx_seq_one_letter_code
_entity_poly.pdbx_strand_id
1 'polypeptide(L)'
;MTETTPLLDQEEQEDTVILALKALLFKQSTQPRDKAALRALIEEETLLARENVRRALIVTNDQGTPVGCAWDRVAKERFGLGLDEEQRIFLDVILSVAGPHHVNLGWLMEVGDRRLGILLRAMTEMAGNNTIAIGTKL
;
A
#
# COMPACT_ATOMS: atom_id res chain seq x y z
N MET A 1 -23.64 -37.57 1.67
CA MET A 1 -23.82 -36.29 0.97
C MET A 1 -22.95 -35.27 1.69
N THR A 2 -21.71 -35.12 1.26
CA THR A 2 -20.83 -34.03 1.71
C THR A 2 -21.09 -32.86 0.78
N GLU A 3 -21.73 -31.82 1.31
CA GLU A 3 -21.88 -30.53 0.63
C GLU A 3 -20.50 -29.92 0.44
N THR A 4 -20.06 -29.88 -0.82
CA THR A 4 -18.94 -29.06 -1.27
C THR A 4 -19.52 -27.72 -1.69
N THR A 5 -19.55 -26.77 -0.77
CA THR A 5 -19.90 -25.35 -0.98
C THR A 5 -18.62 -24.51 -0.76
N PRO A 6 -18.45 -23.32 -1.35
CA PRO A 6 -17.62 -23.09 -2.54
C PRO A 6 -16.44 -22.14 -2.24
N LEU A 7 -15.20 -22.58 -2.46
CA LEU A 7 -14.02 -21.71 -2.31
C LEU A 7 -13.98 -20.56 -3.34
N LEU A 8 -14.58 -20.75 -4.52
CA LEU A 8 -14.58 -19.76 -5.60
C LEU A 8 -15.41 -18.50 -5.24
N ASP A 9 -16.53 -18.66 -4.54
CA ASP A 9 -17.38 -17.51 -4.17
C ASP A 9 -16.74 -16.66 -3.06
N GLN A 10 -15.84 -17.24 -2.23
CA GLN A 10 -15.16 -16.50 -1.15
C GLN A 10 -14.04 -15.62 -1.69
N GLU A 11 -13.26 -16.11 -2.65
CA GLU A 11 -12.16 -15.36 -3.28
C GLU A 11 -12.68 -14.18 -4.11
N GLU A 12 -13.70 -14.39 -4.95
CA GLU A 12 -14.30 -13.32 -5.75
C GLU A 12 -14.92 -12.20 -4.89
N GLN A 13 -15.45 -12.58 -3.72
CA GLN A 13 -16.10 -11.65 -2.80
C GLN A 13 -15.07 -10.88 -1.96
N GLU A 14 -13.95 -11.49 -1.58
CA GLU A 14 -12.83 -10.80 -0.95
C GLU A 14 -12.16 -9.80 -1.90
N ASP A 15 -11.95 -10.18 -3.17
CA ASP A 15 -11.39 -9.29 -4.19
C ASP A 15 -12.28 -8.07 -4.46
N THR A 16 -13.59 -8.28 -4.52
CA THR A 16 -14.57 -7.19 -4.68
C THR A 16 -14.52 -6.21 -3.51
N VAL A 17 -14.42 -6.73 -2.28
CA VAL A 17 -14.31 -5.91 -1.07
C VAL A 17 -13.00 -5.12 -1.05
N ILE A 18 -11.87 -5.76 -1.42
CA ILE A 18 -10.58 -5.09 -1.51
C ILE A 18 -10.62 -3.98 -2.57
N LEU A 19 -11.22 -4.23 -3.73
CA LEU A 19 -11.35 -3.21 -4.77
C LEU A 19 -12.18 -2.00 -4.31
N ALA A 20 -13.32 -2.26 -3.66
CA ALA A 20 -14.16 -1.20 -3.10
C ALA A 20 -13.43 -0.40 -2.01
N LEU A 21 -12.67 -1.07 -1.14
CA LEU A 21 -11.83 -0.46 -0.13
C LEU A 21 -10.75 0.44 -0.76
N LYS A 22 -10.04 -0.05 -1.78
CA LYS A 22 -9.02 0.71 -2.52
C LYS A 22 -9.61 2.00 -3.10
N ALA A 23 -10.77 1.91 -3.76
CA ALA A 23 -11.46 3.05 -4.34
C ALA A 23 -11.92 4.08 -3.28
N LEU A 24 -12.44 3.59 -2.15
CA LEU A 24 -12.89 4.43 -1.05
C LEU A 24 -11.73 5.19 -0.41
N LEU A 25 -10.63 4.50 -0.08
CA LEU A 25 -9.44 5.13 0.49
C LEU A 25 -8.88 6.19 -0.45
N PHE A 26 -8.80 5.91 -1.75
CA PHE A 26 -8.28 6.86 -2.73
C PHE A 26 -9.15 8.11 -2.87
N LYS A 27 -10.49 7.96 -2.74
CA LYS A 27 -11.43 9.09 -2.73
C LYS A 27 -11.29 9.96 -1.49
N GLN A 28 -10.97 9.36 -0.34
CA GLN A 28 -10.85 10.07 0.95
C GLN A 28 -9.48 10.75 1.13
N SER A 29 -8.42 10.26 0.47
CA SER A 29 -7.10 10.90 0.49
C SER A 29 -7.15 12.27 -0.20
N THR A 30 -6.91 13.35 0.55
CA THR A 30 -6.94 14.72 0.02
C THR A 30 -5.55 15.26 -0.31
N GLN A 31 -4.49 14.78 0.34
CA GLN A 31 -3.13 15.26 0.14
C GLN A 31 -2.45 14.53 -1.02
N PRO A 32 -1.68 15.21 -1.89
CA PRO A 32 -0.98 14.57 -3.00
C PRO A 32 -0.07 13.42 -2.57
N ARG A 33 0.64 13.61 -1.45
CA ARG A 33 1.53 12.61 -0.84
C ARG A 33 0.79 11.34 -0.39
N ASP A 34 -0.40 11.50 0.19
CA ASP A 34 -1.24 10.37 0.61
C ASP A 34 -1.71 9.58 -0.61
N LYS A 35 -2.12 10.27 -1.67
CA LYS A 35 -2.56 9.63 -2.92
C LYS A 35 -1.43 8.85 -3.58
N ALA A 36 -0.23 9.42 -3.64
CA ALA A 36 0.94 8.76 -4.22
C ALA A 36 1.33 7.51 -3.41
N ALA A 37 1.41 7.63 -2.08
CA ALA A 37 1.69 6.51 -1.19
C ALA A 37 0.64 5.40 -1.27
N LEU A 38 -0.65 5.77 -1.26
CA LEU A 38 -1.75 4.81 -1.35
C LEU A 38 -1.78 4.11 -2.72
N ARG A 39 -1.55 4.85 -3.81
CA ARG A 39 -1.46 4.24 -5.15
C ARG A 39 -0.34 3.21 -5.21
N ALA A 40 0.82 3.53 -4.64
CA ALA A 40 1.94 2.60 -4.58
C ALA A 40 1.60 1.32 -3.80
N LEU A 41 0.89 1.42 -2.67
CA LEU A 41 0.41 0.24 -1.93
C LEU A 41 -0.61 -0.57 -2.73
N ILE A 42 -1.49 0.11 -3.48
CA ILE A 42 -2.49 -0.53 -4.34
C ILE A 42 -1.81 -1.32 -5.46
N GLU A 43 -0.79 -0.73 -6.10
CA GLU A 43 -0.02 -1.33 -7.18
C GLU A 43 0.90 -2.46 -6.70
N GLU A 44 1.44 -2.36 -5.48
CA GLU A 44 2.29 -3.43 -4.91
C GLU A 44 1.47 -4.69 -4.57
N GLU A 45 0.20 -4.51 -4.18
CA GLU A 45 -0.82 -5.53 -3.88
C GLU A 45 -0.57 -6.40 -2.65
N THR A 46 0.62 -6.99 -2.53
CA THR A 46 0.91 -8.01 -1.51
C THR A 46 0.84 -7.49 -0.08
N LEU A 47 1.17 -6.22 0.13
CA LEU A 47 1.05 -5.56 1.43
C LEU A 47 -0.41 -5.40 1.84
N LEU A 48 -1.28 -4.93 0.95
CA LEU A 48 -2.71 -4.75 1.26
C LEU A 48 -3.47 -6.07 1.34
N ALA A 49 -2.94 -7.16 0.77
CA ALA A 49 -3.47 -8.50 0.97
C ALA A 49 -3.34 -8.99 2.43
N ARG A 50 -2.43 -8.41 3.22
CA ARG A 50 -2.24 -8.79 4.63
C ARG A 50 -3.23 -8.06 5.54
N GLU A 51 -3.99 -8.82 6.31
CA GLU A 51 -4.97 -8.26 7.28
C GLU A 51 -4.31 -7.32 8.30
N ASN A 52 -3.13 -7.67 8.82
CA ASN A 52 -2.40 -6.84 9.78
C ASN A 52 -2.04 -5.46 9.20
N VAL A 53 -1.67 -5.39 7.92
CA VAL A 53 -1.40 -4.12 7.23
C VAL A 53 -2.68 -3.33 7.06
N ARG A 54 -3.79 -3.96 6.63
CA ARG A 54 -5.10 -3.32 6.52
C ARG A 54 -5.55 -2.74 7.87
N ARG A 55 -5.44 -3.52 8.95
CA ARG A 55 -5.82 -3.12 10.31
C ARG A 55 -4.99 -1.94 10.83
N ALA A 56 -3.69 -1.94 10.55
CA ALA A 56 -2.81 -0.84 10.94
C ALA A 56 -3.07 0.43 10.09
N LEU A 57 -3.30 0.27 8.78
CA LEU A 57 -3.42 1.39 7.86
C LEU A 57 -4.79 2.05 7.90
N ILE A 58 -5.88 1.31 8.00
CA ILE A 58 -7.22 1.87 7.76
C ILE A 58 -7.75 2.56 9.02
N VAL A 59 -8.17 3.81 8.87
CA VAL A 59 -8.99 4.51 9.87
C VAL A 59 -10.44 4.33 9.49
N THR A 60 -11.25 3.83 10.42
CA THR A 60 -12.71 3.74 10.28
C THR A 60 -13.41 4.78 11.15
N ASN A 61 -14.59 5.24 10.72
CA ASN A 61 -15.51 5.99 11.57
C ASN A 61 -16.33 5.06 12.48
N ASP A 62 -17.24 5.63 13.27
CA ASP A 62 -18.12 4.88 14.19
C ASP A 62 -19.05 3.87 13.48
N GLN A 63 -19.26 4.03 12.18
CA GLN A 63 -20.04 3.12 11.33
C GLN A 63 -19.16 2.04 10.67
N GLY A 64 -17.88 1.94 11.03
CA GLY A 64 -16.93 1.01 10.43
C GLY A 64 -16.50 1.37 9.00
N THR A 65 -16.87 2.55 8.49
CA THR A 65 -16.53 2.98 7.12
C THR A 65 -15.11 3.53 7.08
N PRO A 66 -14.25 3.09 6.14
CA PRO A 66 -12.93 3.66 5.92
C PRO A 66 -13.00 5.16 5.58
N VAL A 67 -12.29 5.98 6.35
CA VAL A 67 -12.22 7.44 6.19
C VAL A 67 -10.80 7.97 5.93
N GLY A 68 -9.78 7.12 5.99
CA GLY A 68 -8.41 7.53 5.68
C GLY A 68 -7.35 6.50 6.04
N CYS A 69 -6.09 6.94 5.97
CA CYS A 69 -4.90 6.14 6.23
C CYS A 69 -4.16 6.63 7.49
N ALA A 70 -3.89 5.73 8.43
CA ALA A 70 -3.11 5.96 9.64
C ALA A 70 -1.62 5.65 9.41
N TRP A 71 -0.95 6.46 8.59
CA TRP A 71 0.47 6.26 8.26
C TRP A 71 1.36 6.20 9.51
N ASP A 72 1.11 7.04 10.51
CA ASP A 72 1.85 7.04 11.78
C ASP A 72 1.66 5.75 12.59
N ARG A 73 0.49 5.11 12.49
CA ARG A 73 0.23 3.82 13.16
C ARG A 73 1.06 2.73 12.48
N VAL A 74 1.00 2.68 11.15
CA VAL A 74 1.79 1.74 10.35
C VAL A 74 3.28 1.87 10.64
N ALA A 75 3.80 3.10 10.73
CA ALA A 75 5.20 3.33 11.07
C ALA A 75 5.60 2.80 12.46
N LYS A 76 4.74 2.97 13.46
CA LYS A 76 4.96 2.47 14.83
C LYS A 76 4.89 0.95 14.91
N GLU A 77 3.98 0.35 14.15
CA GLU A 77 3.69 -1.09 14.21
C GLU A 77 4.46 -1.91 13.16
N ARG A 78 5.30 -1.28 12.33
CA ARG A 78 5.92 -1.90 11.13
C ARG A 78 6.61 -3.26 11.39
N PHE A 79 7.24 -3.45 12.55
CA PHE A 79 7.91 -4.72 12.90
C PHE A 79 6.94 -5.84 13.30
N GLY A 80 5.69 -5.50 13.65
CA GLY A 80 4.61 -6.45 13.98
C GLY A 80 3.73 -6.83 12.79
N LEU A 81 3.97 -6.28 11.60
CA LEU A 81 3.12 -6.50 10.42
C LEU A 81 3.37 -7.85 9.70
N GLY A 82 4.38 -8.60 10.13
CA GLY A 82 4.71 -9.91 9.53
C GLY A 82 5.28 -9.80 8.11
N LEU A 83 5.97 -8.71 7.82
CA LEU A 83 6.54 -8.40 6.51
C LEU A 83 7.92 -9.04 6.34
N ASP A 84 8.20 -9.53 5.13
CA ASP A 84 9.57 -9.86 4.75
C ASP A 84 10.44 -8.59 4.65
N GLU A 85 11.74 -8.77 4.41
CA GLU A 85 12.69 -7.66 4.38
C GLU A 85 12.40 -6.67 3.24
N GLU A 86 12.12 -7.18 2.04
CA GLU A 86 11.85 -6.36 0.87
C GLU A 86 10.53 -5.57 1.02
N GLN A 87 9.50 -6.21 1.59
CA GLN A 87 8.23 -5.58 1.96
C GLN A 87 8.42 -4.49 3.01
N ARG A 88 9.31 -4.70 3.99
CA ARG A 88 9.63 -3.69 5.01
C ARG A 88 10.34 -2.49 4.39
N ILE A 89 11.34 -2.72 3.54
CA ILE A 89 12.05 -1.65 2.85
C ILE A 89 11.09 -0.83 1.98
N PHE A 90 10.26 -1.51 1.19
CA PHE A 90 9.23 -0.85 0.40
C PHE A 90 8.32 0.02 1.27
N LEU A 91 7.82 -0.54 2.39
CA LEU A 91 6.95 0.19 3.30
C LEU A 91 7.63 1.39 3.95
N ASP A 92 8.90 1.28 4.36
CA ASP A 92 9.66 2.39 4.95
C ASP A 92 9.83 3.57 3.98
N VAL A 93 10.03 3.29 2.69
CA VAL A 93 10.06 4.32 1.65
C VAL A 93 8.68 4.94 1.46
N ILE A 94 7.61 4.13 1.39
CA ILE A 94 6.24 4.64 1.25
C ILE A 94 5.81 5.50 2.45
N LEU A 95 6.22 5.16 3.67
CA LEU A 95 5.97 6.00 4.84
C LEU A 95 6.66 7.36 4.74
N SER A 96 7.83 7.41 4.11
CA SER A 96 8.57 8.64 3.82
C SER A 96 7.93 9.46 2.68
N VAL A 97 7.23 8.80 1.76
CA VAL A 97 6.37 9.47 0.76
C VAL A 97 5.14 10.06 1.43
N ALA A 98 4.45 9.28 2.27
CA ALA A 98 3.19 9.69 2.91
C ALA A 98 3.37 10.79 3.98
N GLY A 99 4.53 10.87 4.62
CA GLY A 99 4.74 11.76 5.77
C GLY A 99 6.22 11.97 6.12
N PRO A 100 6.51 12.63 7.25
CA PRO A 100 7.87 13.06 7.62
C PRO A 100 8.74 11.91 8.16
N HIS A 101 8.72 10.75 7.52
CA HIS A 101 9.59 9.63 7.86
C HIS A 101 10.91 9.73 7.09
N HIS A 102 12.00 9.38 7.76
CA HIS A 102 13.31 9.30 7.14
C HIS A 102 13.62 7.85 6.79
N VAL A 103 14.02 7.61 5.55
CA VAL A 103 14.49 6.31 5.08
C VAL A 103 15.92 6.44 4.54
N ASN A 104 16.74 5.42 4.78
CA ASN A 104 18.05 5.33 4.13
C ASN A 104 17.84 4.82 2.69
N LEU A 105 18.11 5.67 1.69
CA LEU A 105 17.93 5.32 0.28
C LEU A 105 18.84 4.17 -0.19
N GLY A 106 19.91 3.84 0.54
CA GLY A 106 20.76 2.68 0.22
C GLY A 106 19.99 1.35 0.24
N TRP A 107 18.90 1.26 1.01
CA TRP A 107 18.04 0.06 1.03
C TRP A 107 17.35 -0.21 -0.31
N LEU A 108 17.25 0.77 -1.21
CA LEU A 108 16.69 0.56 -2.54
C LEU A 108 17.47 -0.47 -3.37
N MET A 109 18.73 -0.75 -3.02
CA MET A 109 19.54 -1.79 -3.65
C MET A 109 19.05 -3.21 -3.37
N GLU A 110 18.28 -3.41 -2.31
CA GLU A 110 17.76 -4.72 -1.88
C GLU A 110 16.31 -4.93 -2.34
N VAL A 111 15.75 -3.98 -3.10
CA VAL A 111 14.38 -4.04 -3.61
C VAL A 111 14.39 -4.53 -5.05
N GLY A 112 13.55 -5.52 -5.36
CA GLY A 112 13.39 -6.04 -6.70
C GLY A 112 12.79 -5.02 -7.67
N ASP A 113 13.08 -5.19 -8.96
CA ASP A 113 12.76 -4.24 -10.03
C ASP A 113 11.30 -3.77 -10.03
N ARG A 114 10.36 -4.69 -9.78
CA ARG A 114 8.92 -4.36 -9.71
C ARG A 114 8.65 -3.33 -8.62
N ARG A 115 9.08 -3.61 -7.39
CA ARG A 115 8.86 -2.72 -6.24
C ARG A 115 9.63 -1.42 -6.40
N LEU A 116 10.85 -1.46 -6.92
CA LEU A 116 11.63 -0.26 -7.21
C LEU A 116 10.92 0.66 -8.21
N GLY A 117 10.38 0.11 -9.30
CA GLY A 117 9.60 0.87 -10.28
C GLY A 117 8.38 1.58 -9.67
N ILE A 118 7.67 0.89 -8.77
CA ILE A 118 6.54 1.46 -8.03
C ILE A 118 6.99 2.60 -7.11
N LEU A 119 8.08 2.41 -6.34
CA LEU A 119 8.61 3.44 -5.44
C LEU A 119 9.04 4.71 -6.20
N LEU A 120 9.76 4.55 -7.31
CA LEU A 120 10.18 5.65 -8.17
C LEU A 120 8.98 6.40 -8.75
N ARG A 121 7.94 5.68 -9.21
CA ARG A 121 6.70 6.30 -9.69
C ARG A 121 6.02 7.09 -8.57
N ALA A 122 5.91 6.53 -7.37
CA ALA A 122 5.32 7.21 -6.21
C ALA A 122 6.06 8.50 -5.86
N MET A 123 7.40 8.49 -5.91
CA MET A 123 8.21 9.68 -5.67
C MET A 123 8.00 10.76 -6.75
N THR A 124 7.91 10.38 -8.03
CA THR A 124 7.62 11.32 -9.12
C THR A 124 6.21 11.91 -8.99
N GLU A 125 5.21 11.10 -8.65
CA GLU A 125 3.83 11.56 -8.42
C GLU A 125 3.74 12.50 -7.21
N MET A 126 4.44 12.18 -6.11
CA MET A 126 4.53 13.04 -4.94
C MET A 126 5.13 14.41 -5.29
N ALA A 127 6.14 14.44 -6.17
CA ALA A 127 6.74 15.66 -6.67
C ALA A 127 5.84 16.42 -7.68
N GLY A 128 4.63 15.91 -7.97
CA GLY A 128 3.71 16.47 -8.95
C GLY A 128 4.15 16.25 -10.40
N ASN A 129 5.06 15.30 -10.65
CA ASN A 129 5.56 15.00 -11.98
C ASN A 129 5.05 13.64 -12.47
N ASN A 130 4.11 13.69 -13.40
CA ASN A 130 3.46 12.50 -13.96
C ASN A 130 3.98 12.15 -15.36
N THR A 131 5.02 12.86 -15.82
CA THR A 131 5.56 12.79 -17.19
C THR A 131 6.87 12.03 -17.27
N ILE A 132 7.54 11.83 -16.12
CA ILE A 132 8.75 11.02 -16.06
C ILE A 132 8.36 9.57 -16.26
N ALA A 133 8.84 8.98 -17.35
CA ALA A 133 8.71 7.56 -17.58
C ALA A 133 9.68 6.81 -16.65
N ILE A 134 9.13 6.01 -15.73
CA ILE A 134 9.86 5.04 -14.92
C ILE A 134 9.69 3.67 -15.57
N GLY A 135 10.80 3.08 -16.03
CA GLY A 135 10.83 1.78 -16.70
C GLY A 135 12.23 1.19 -16.73
N THR A 136 12.33 -0.08 -17.10
CA THR A 136 13.61 -0.78 -17.29
C THR A 136 14.27 -0.33 -18.59
N LYS A 137 15.59 -0.12 -18.55
CA LYS A 137 16.39 -0.16 -19.77
C LYS A 137 16.50 -1.63 -20.18
N LEU A 138 16.13 -1.90 -21.44
CA LEU A 138 16.44 -3.17 -22.12
C LEU A 138 17.95 -3.39 -22.17
#